data_AF-A0AA96WXX6-F1
#
_entry.id   AF-A0AA96WXX6-F1
#
_cell.length_a   1.000
_cell.length_b   1.000
_cell.length_c   1.000
_cell.angle_alpha   90.00
_cell.angle_beta   90.00
_cell.angle_gamma   90.00
#
_symmetry.space_group_name_H-M   'P 1'
#
loop_
_entity.id
_entity.type
_entity.pdbx_description
1 polymer ?
#
loop_
_entity_poly.entity_id
_entity_poly.type
_entity_poly.pdbx_seq_one_letter_code
_entity_poly.pdbx_strand_id
1 'polypeptide(L)'
;MKFFNQGIGLATFLFLTTAIAAQAQQPAQARIYEFQCREGKQFRARFIGNRAIVTFENQSLNLRQVRTGSGIRYQAGKYTFSGKGDQAELTHNNRPFYQACTGTMISPASTTVSGNVTYRERIALPPDAIVQVTLESVDAPIEVLAEQTIETKGKQVPIPFSLNYNTSSIREDISYVIRARILVDQQLRFAGDVAYPTTPHQKPEKVEVIVRSVTPTPR
;
A
#
# COMPACT_ATOMS: atom_id res chain seq x y z
N MET A 1 3.15 47.11 -52.50
CA MET A 1 3.35 47.80 -51.21
C MET A 1 2.01 47.79 -50.49
N LYS A 2 1.77 46.86 -49.55
CA LYS A 2 1.70 47.07 -48.06
C LYS A 2 0.83 48.30 -47.72
N PHE A 3 -0.32 48.20 -47.04
CA PHE A 3 -0.48 47.71 -45.66
C PHE A 3 -1.86 47.08 -45.41
N PHE A 4 -1.87 45.96 -44.69
CA PHE A 4 -3.05 45.26 -44.17
C PHE A 4 -3.24 45.72 -42.72
N ASN A 5 -4.42 46.24 -42.40
CA ASN A 5 -4.82 46.65 -41.05
C ASN A 5 -5.49 45.45 -40.36
N GLN A 6 -4.91 44.92 -39.28
CA GLN A 6 -5.54 43.88 -38.45
C GLN A 6 -5.62 44.36 -37.01
N GLY A 7 -6.85 44.64 -36.57
CA GLY A 7 -7.21 44.83 -35.18
C GLY A 7 -7.13 43.51 -34.42
N ILE A 8 -6.37 43.51 -33.34
CA ILE A 8 -6.17 42.38 -32.44
C ILE A 8 -7.42 42.27 -31.56
N GLY A 9 -8.27 41.28 -31.86
CA GLY A 9 -9.38 40.87 -30.99
C GLY A 9 -8.86 40.03 -29.82
N LEU A 10 -9.13 40.50 -28.61
CA LEU A 10 -8.93 39.79 -27.35
C LEU A 10 -9.79 38.52 -27.33
N ALA A 11 -9.17 37.35 -27.49
CA ALA A 11 -9.83 36.05 -27.30
C ALA A 11 -9.42 35.46 -25.95
N THR A 12 -10.44 35.35 -25.11
CA THR A 12 -10.52 34.84 -23.74
C THR A 12 -9.76 33.53 -23.53
N PHE A 13 -8.75 33.54 -22.65
CA PHE A 13 -8.10 32.33 -22.16
C PHE A 13 -9.03 31.61 -21.17
N LEU A 14 -9.73 30.58 -21.64
CA LEU A 14 -10.37 29.58 -20.80
C LEU A 14 -9.29 28.66 -20.22
N PHE A 15 -8.83 28.98 -19.01
CA PHE A 15 -8.01 28.06 -18.21
C PHE A 15 -8.88 26.87 -17.79
N LEU A 16 -8.82 25.79 -18.56
CA LEU A 16 -9.24 24.46 -18.12
C LEU A 16 -8.34 24.07 -16.94
N THR A 17 -8.87 24.22 -15.73
CA THR A 17 -8.27 23.72 -14.51
C THR A 17 -8.14 22.21 -14.63
N THR A 18 -6.93 21.72 -14.86
CA THR A 18 -6.63 20.31 -14.75
C THR A 18 -6.85 19.92 -13.28
N ALA A 19 -7.91 19.18 -13.02
CA ALA A 19 -8.04 18.46 -11.76
C ALA A 19 -6.86 17.49 -11.69
N ILE A 20 -5.87 17.83 -10.87
CA ILE A 20 -4.76 16.94 -10.53
C ILE A 20 -5.40 15.80 -9.74
N ALA A 21 -5.61 14.66 -10.40
CA ALA A 21 -5.89 13.42 -9.70
C ALA A 21 -4.72 13.21 -8.74
N ALA A 22 -4.97 13.38 -7.44
CA ALA A 22 -4.04 12.99 -6.40
C ALA A 22 -3.90 11.48 -6.52
N GLN A 23 -2.91 11.04 -7.29
CA GLN A 23 -2.45 9.67 -7.26
C GLN A 23 -2.07 9.42 -5.81
N ALA A 24 -2.83 8.59 -5.10
CA ALA A 24 -2.43 8.07 -3.82
C ALA A 24 -1.12 7.32 -4.06
N GLN A 25 0.01 8.01 -3.86
CA GLN A 25 1.32 7.41 -3.91
C GLN A 25 1.31 6.29 -2.87
N GLN A 26 1.32 5.06 -3.37
CA GLN A 26 1.54 3.88 -2.56
C GLN A 26 2.73 4.17 -1.64
N PRO A 27 2.60 3.92 -0.33
CA PRO A 27 3.66 4.25 0.62
C PRO A 27 4.96 3.61 0.14
N ALA A 28 6.04 4.39 0.13
CA ALA A 28 7.37 3.93 -0.27
C ALA A 28 7.64 2.58 0.40
N GLN A 29 7.68 1.52 -0.41
CA GLN A 29 7.68 0.15 0.11
C GLN A 29 8.91 -0.06 1.00
N ALA A 30 8.67 -0.59 2.19
CA ALA A 30 9.74 -0.83 3.14
C ALA A 30 10.62 -1.98 2.65
N ARG A 31 11.92 -1.75 2.52
CA ARG A 31 12.89 -2.83 2.27
C ARG A 31 13.36 -3.37 3.61
N ILE A 32 13.12 -4.64 3.88
CA ILE A 32 13.48 -5.28 5.14
C ILE A 32 14.66 -6.21 4.89
N TYR A 33 15.64 -6.16 5.78
CA TYR A 33 16.81 -7.03 5.77
C TYR A 33 16.98 -7.68 7.13
N GLU A 34 17.36 -8.95 7.11
CA GLU A 34 17.85 -9.66 8.29
C GLU A 34 19.35 -9.84 8.15
N PHE A 35 20.09 -9.34 9.13
CA PHE A 35 21.55 -9.38 9.15
C PHE A 35 22.02 -10.43 10.14
N GLN A 36 22.76 -11.41 9.65
CA GLN A 36 23.48 -12.38 10.45
C GLN A 36 24.92 -11.90 10.62
N CYS A 37 25.38 -11.79 11.87
CA CYS A 37 26.66 -11.20 12.23
C CYS A 37 27.58 -12.22 12.91
N ARG A 38 28.83 -11.80 13.16
CA ARG A 38 29.77 -12.57 13.98
C ARG A 38 29.18 -12.89 15.37
N GLU A 39 29.63 -13.98 15.98
CA GLU A 39 29.21 -14.44 17.32
C GLU A 39 27.73 -14.85 17.40
N GLY A 40 27.10 -15.20 16.28
CA GLY A 40 25.69 -15.61 16.23
C GLY A 40 24.70 -14.47 16.50
N LYS A 41 25.19 -13.23 16.53
CA LYS A 41 24.37 -12.04 16.70
C LYS A 41 23.57 -11.76 15.43
N GLN A 42 22.38 -11.23 15.59
CA GLN A 42 21.52 -10.83 14.47
C GLN A 42 20.76 -9.55 14.76
N PHE A 43 20.43 -8.81 13.70
CA PHE A 43 19.51 -7.68 13.78
C PHE A 43 18.68 -7.56 12.50
N ARG A 44 17.54 -6.87 12.61
CA ARG A 44 16.67 -6.57 11.48
C ARG A 44 16.73 -5.08 11.16
N ALA A 45 16.83 -4.74 9.87
CA ALA A 45 16.76 -3.35 9.42
C ALA A 45 15.59 -3.17 8.44
N ARG A 46 14.72 -2.21 8.73
CA ARG A 46 13.61 -1.80 7.87
C ARG A 46 13.88 -0.41 7.31
N PHE A 47 14.14 -0.32 6.01
CA PHE A 47 14.41 0.92 5.30
C PHE A 47 13.14 1.47 4.67
N ILE A 48 12.81 2.73 4.96
CA ILE A 48 11.62 3.43 4.43
C ILE A 48 12.02 4.86 4.09
N GLY A 49 12.05 5.18 2.80
CA GLY A 49 12.55 6.48 2.33
C GLY A 49 13.98 6.73 2.86
N ASN A 50 14.14 7.80 3.65
CA ASN A 50 15.42 8.20 4.26
C ASN A 50 15.62 7.72 5.71
N ARG A 51 14.82 6.74 6.17
CA ARG A 51 14.90 6.19 7.53
C ARG A 51 15.28 4.72 7.52
N ALA A 52 16.04 4.32 8.53
CA ALA A 52 16.29 2.93 8.85
C ALA A 52 15.81 2.66 10.28
N ILE A 53 14.83 1.79 10.43
CA ILE A 53 14.39 1.28 11.73
C ILE A 53 15.13 -0.02 11.97
N VAL A 54 16.07 -0.01 12.90
CA VAL A 54 16.95 -1.14 13.21
C VAL A 54 16.51 -1.75 14.53
N THR A 55 16.11 -3.02 14.51
CA THR A 55 15.66 -3.77 15.67
C THR A 55 16.67 -4.87 15.99
N PHE A 56 17.15 -4.90 17.23
CA PHE A 56 18.05 -5.92 17.75
C PHE A 56 17.74 -6.15 19.22
N GLU A 57 17.84 -7.41 19.65
CA GLU A 57 17.41 -7.80 21.00
C GLU A 57 15.99 -7.26 21.28
N ASN A 58 15.79 -6.49 22.36
CA ASN A 58 14.54 -5.81 22.68
C ASN A 58 14.59 -4.29 22.43
N GLN A 59 15.50 -3.83 21.57
CA GLN A 59 15.69 -2.42 21.25
C GLN A 59 15.35 -2.12 19.79
N SER A 60 14.82 -0.91 19.54
CA SER A 60 14.59 -0.40 18.19
C SER A 60 15.15 1.01 18.06
N LEU A 61 16.02 1.20 17.07
CA LEU A 61 16.62 2.49 16.73
C LEU A 61 15.97 3.05 15.48
N ASN A 62 15.57 4.32 15.52
CA ASN A 62 14.99 4.99 14.38
C ASN A 62 15.99 5.98 13.77
N LEU A 63 16.83 5.49 12.86
CA LEU A 63 17.99 6.19 12.30
C LEU A 63 17.61 7.00 11.05
N ARG A 64 18.28 8.15 10.82
CA ARG A 64 18.14 8.96 9.60
C ARG A 64 19.34 8.79 8.69
N GLN A 65 19.10 8.75 7.37
CA GLN A 65 20.16 8.62 6.38
C GLN A 65 21.10 9.83 6.40
N VAL A 66 22.40 9.56 6.34
CA VAL A 66 23.47 10.55 6.20
C VAL A 66 24.10 10.35 4.82
N ARG A 67 24.35 11.44 4.09
CA ARG A 67 25.01 11.36 2.78
C ARG A 67 26.44 10.89 2.93
N THR A 68 26.84 9.95 2.07
CA THR A 68 28.18 9.36 2.04
C THR A 68 28.64 9.19 0.60
N GLY A 69 29.96 9.29 0.35
CA GLY A 69 30.53 9.10 -0.98
C GLY A 69 30.53 7.63 -1.45
N SER A 70 30.44 6.67 -0.53
CA SER A 70 30.30 5.24 -0.83
C SER A 70 29.48 4.55 0.26
N GLY A 71 28.70 3.54 -0.13
CA GLY A 71 27.81 2.82 0.76
C GLY A 71 26.65 3.67 1.30
N ILE A 72 26.00 3.14 2.31
CA ILE A 72 24.89 3.78 3.03
C ILE A 72 25.27 4.00 4.48
N ARG A 73 24.80 5.11 5.05
CA ARG A 73 24.95 5.41 6.48
C ARG A 73 23.66 5.97 7.03
N TYR A 74 23.29 5.51 8.22
CA TYR A 74 22.16 6.04 8.98
C TYR A 74 22.60 6.28 10.42
N GLN A 75 22.13 7.36 11.03
CA GLN A 75 22.58 7.76 12.36
C GLN A 75 21.42 8.31 13.23
N ALA A 76 21.50 8.07 14.53
CA ALA A 76 20.72 8.74 15.56
C ALA A 76 21.56 8.86 16.84
N GLY A 77 21.89 10.09 17.23
CA GLY A 77 22.81 10.33 18.34
C GLY A 77 24.15 9.62 18.13
N LYS A 78 24.49 8.73 19.06
CA LYS A 78 25.75 7.98 19.10
C LYS A 78 25.70 6.67 18.32
N TYR A 79 24.54 6.28 17.80
CA TYR A 79 24.36 5.05 17.05
C TYR A 79 24.48 5.30 15.55
N THR A 80 25.27 4.49 14.88
CA THR A 80 25.45 4.53 13.43
C THR A 80 25.29 3.13 12.83
N PHE A 81 24.40 3.02 11.85
CA PHE A 81 24.38 1.91 10.89
C PHE A 81 25.20 2.31 9.67
N SER A 82 26.14 1.47 9.26
CA SER A 82 26.84 1.61 7.99
C SER A 82 26.67 0.33 7.17
N GLY A 83 26.51 0.46 5.86
CA GLY A 83 26.36 -0.69 4.97
C GLY A 83 26.98 -0.47 3.59
N LYS A 84 27.41 -1.56 2.96
CA LYS A 84 27.98 -1.59 1.61
C LYS A 84 27.63 -2.92 0.95
N GLY A 85 26.82 -2.89 -0.11
CA GLY A 85 26.27 -4.11 -0.71
C GLY A 85 25.35 -4.83 0.27
N ASP A 86 25.64 -6.10 0.54
CA ASP A 86 24.97 -6.92 1.56
C ASP A 86 25.65 -6.83 2.94
N GLN A 87 26.81 -6.19 3.05
CA GLN A 87 27.56 -6.08 4.30
C GLN A 87 27.07 -4.90 5.15
N ALA A 88 27.02 -5.08 6.47
CA ALA A 88 26.67 -4.01 7.40
C ALA A 88 27.39 -4.09 8.76
N GLU A 89 27.32 -2.98 9.49
CA GLU A 89 27.85 -2.82 10.84
C GLU A 89 26.98 -1.85 11.66
N LEU A 90 26.82 -2.13 12.95
CA LEU A 90 26.26 -1.20 13.93
C LEU A 90 27.35 -0.76 14.91
N THR A 91 27.48 0.56 15.07
CA THR A 91 28.40 1.17 16.03
C THR A 91 27.67 2.04 17.04
N HIS A 92 28.19 2.07 18.27
CA HIS A 92 27.77 2.99 19.32
C HIS A 92 29.03 3.72 19.83
N ASN A 93 29.04 5.06 19.76
CA ASN A 93 30.25 5.87 20.01
C ASN A 93 31.46 5.40 19.18
N ASN A 94 31.24 5.13 17.89
CA ASN A 94 32.26 4.61 16.96
C ASN A 94 32.88 3.25 17.35
N ARG A 95 32.27 2.52 18.28
CA ARG A 95 32.68 1.15 18.62
C ARG A 95 31.69 0.15 18.02
N PRO A 96 32.13 -0.81 17.19
CA PRO A 96 31.25 -1.82 16.64
C PRO A 96 30.72 -2.74 17.73
N PHE A 97 29.41 -3.01 17.69
CA PHE A 97 28.77 -3.99 18.58
C PHE A 97 27.98 -5.06 17.80
N TYR A 98 27.72 -4.82 16.51
CA TYR A 98 27.41 -5.83 15.49
C TYR A 98 28.35 -5.62 14.31
N GLN A 99 29.12 -6.64 13.95
CA GLN A 99 30.19 -6.57 12.95
C GLN A 99 30.23 -7.80 12.06
N ALA A 100 30.84 -7.66 10.87
CA ALA A 100 30.91 -8.71 9.85
C ALA A 100 29.52 -9.29 9.56
N CYS A 101 28.54 -8.42 9.37
CA CYS A 101 27.16 -8.81 9.14
C CYS A 101 26.86 -8.93 7.66
N THR A 102 26.23 -10.02 7.26
CA THR A 102 25.69 -10.21 5.91
C THR A 102 24.17 -10.15 5.96
N GLY A 103 23.59 -9.29 5.13
CA GLY A 103 22.18 -9.01 5.07
C GLY A 103 21.48 -9.76 3.96
N THR A 104 20.45 -10.51 4.31
CA THR A 104 19.51 -11.10 3.35
C THR A 104 18.28 -10.22 3.28
N MET A 105 17.87 -9.83 2.07
CA MET A 105 16.60 -9.12 1.90
C MET A 105 15.46 -10.08 2.24
N ILE A 106 14.68 -9.73 3.25
CA ILE A 106 13.42 -10.39 3.56
C ILE A 106 12.32 -9.52 2.97
N SER A 107 11.81 -9.94 1.81
CA SER A 107 10.53 -9.41 1.36
C SER A 107 9.48 -9.96 2.32
N PRO A 108 8.59 -9.14 2.90
CA PRO A 108 7.36 -9.70 3.45
C PRO A 108 6.75 -10.55 2.33
N ALA A 109 6.45 -11.81 2.63
CA ALA A 109 5.78 -12.66 1.67
C ALA A 109 4.43 -11.98 1.38
N SER A 110 4.30 -11.39 0.20
CA SER A 110 3.08 -10.71 -0.21
C SER A 110 2.40 -11.56 -1.26
N THR A 111 1.09 -11.65 -1.19
CA THR A 111 0.29 -12.28 -2.23
C THR A 111 -0.83 -11.34 -2.62
N THR A 112 -1.39 -11.60 -3.80
CA THR A 112 -2.49 -10.81 -4.34
C THR A 112 -3.73 -11.68 -4.37
N VAL A 113 -4.86 -11.11 -3.94
CA VAL A 113 -6.18 -11.65 -4.28
C VAL A 113 -6.83 -10.76 -5.32
N SER A 114 -7.25 -11.38 -6.42
CA SER A 114 -7.90 -10.71 -7.53
C SER A 114 -9.33 -11.20 -7.66
N GLY A 115 -10.20 -10.32 -8.15
CA GLY A 115 -11.61 -10.65 -8.28
C GLY A 115 -12.41 -9.60 -9.00
N ASN A 116 -13.72 -9.75 -8.95
CA ASN A 116 -14.68 -8.83 -9.53
C ASN A 116 -15.75 -8.44 -8.50
N VAL A 117 -16.15 -7.17 -8.52
CA VAL A 117 -17.37 -6.68 -7.89
C VAL A 117 -18.49 -6.67 -8.92
N THR A 118 -19.62 -7.29 -8.59
CA THR A 118 -20.79 -7.39 -9.47
C THR A 118 -22.09 -7.17 -8.69
N TYR A 119 -23.21 -6.95 -9.37
CA TYR A 119 -24.56 -6.98 -8.80
C TYR A 119 -25.54 -7.58 -9.80
N ARG A 120 -26.69 -8.06 -9.32
CA ARG A 120 -27.70 -8.76 -10.15
C ARG A 120 -28.74 -7.84 -10.79
N GLU A 121 -28.85 -6.62 -10.28
CA GLU A 121 -29.83 -5.64 -10.70
C GLU A 121 -29.51 -5.14 -12.12
N ARG A 122 -30.53 -4.97 -12.97
CA ARG A 122 -30.37 -4.49 -14.35
C ARG A 122 -30.36 -2.97 -14.42
N ILE A 123 -29.45 -2.35 -13.68
CA ILE A 123 -29.27 -0.91 -13.62
C ILE A 123 -27.84 -0.54 -14.01
N ALA A 124 -27.70 0.56 -14.73
CA ALA A 124 -26.38 1.09 -15.08
C ALA A 124 -25.73 1.69 -13.84
N LEU A 125 -24.43 1.43 -13.68
CA LEU A 125 -23.60 2.09 -12.69
C LEU A 125 -23.34 3.53 -13.15
N PRO A 126 -23.59 4.54 -12.30
CA PRO A 126 -23.25 5.92 -12.63
C PRO A 126 -21.75 6.08 -12.95
N PRO A 127 -21.39 6.98 -13.88
CA PRO A 127 -20.01 7.09 -14.37
C PRO A 127 -19.01 7.61 -13.32
N ASP A 128 -19.51 8.27 -12.28
CA ASP A 128 -18.79 8.83 -11.14
C ASP A 128 -18.77 7.88 -9.92
N ALA A 129 -19.34 6.67 -10.04
CA ALA A 129 -19.36 5.72 -8.95
C ALA A 129 -17.95 5.32 -8.48
N ILE A 130 -17.82 5.09 -7.18
CA ILE A 130 -16.57 4.67 -6.54
C ILE A 130 -16.80 3.29 -5.92
N VAL A 131 -15.94 2.33 -6.29
CA VAL A 131 -15.92 0.99 -5.69
C VAL A 131 -14.80 0.95 -4.65
N GLN A 132 -15.13 0.61 -3.42
CA GLN A 132 -14.17 0.33 -2.35
C GLN A 132 -14.17 -1.15 -2.06
N VAL A 133 -13.00 -1.78 -2.05
CA VAL A 133 -12.82 -3.21 -1.75
C VAL A 133 -11.79 -3.34 -0.63
N THR A 134 -12.11 -4.14 0.37
CA THR A 134 -11.25 -4.38 1.54
C THR A 134 -11.11 -5.88 1.78
N LEU A 135 -9.94 -6.31 2.23
CA LEU A 135 -9.73 -7.58 2.92
C LEU A 135 -9.58 -7.27 4.40
N GLU A 136 -10.50 -7.73 5.22
CA GLU A 136 -10.54 -7.41 6.65
C GLU A 136 -10.85 -8.63 7.52
N SER A 137 -10.34 -8.64 8.76
CA SER A 137 -10.77 -9.62 9.76
C SER A 137 -12.18 -9.29 10.24
N VAL A 138 -12.96 -10.33 10.52
CA VAL A 138 -14.29 -10.17 11.15
C VAL A 138 -14.27 -10.48 12.65
N ASP A 139 -13.20 -11.11 13.13
CA ASP A 139 -12.98 -11.38 14.54
C ASP A 139 -12.09 -10.31 15.17
N ALA A 140 -12.31 -10.01 16.46
CA ALA A 140 -11.58 -8.96 17.16
C ALA A 140 -10.09 -9.34 17.34
N PRO A 141 -9.14 -8.42 17.09
CA PRO A 141 -9.33 -7.06 16.58
C PRO A 141 -9.71 -7.03 15.09
N ILE A 142 -10.67 -6.15 14.75
CA ILE A 142 -11.05 -5.86 13.36
C ILE A 142 -9.91 -5.06 12.73
N GLU A 143 -9.27 -5.64 11.72
CA GLU A 143 -8.11 -5.09 11.03
C GLU A 143 -8.32 -5.17 9.52
N VAL A 144 -8.01 -4.09 8.81
CA VAL A 144 -7.98 -4.05 7.34
C VAL A 144 -6.57 -4.40 6.89
N LEU A 145 -6.44 -5.52 6.17
CA LEU A 145 -5.16 -6.05 5.70
C LEU A 145 -4.77 -5.46 4.34
N ALA A 146 -5.76 -5.15 3.52
CA ALA A 146 -5.60 -4.50 2.23
C ALA A 146 -6.87 -3.75 1.84
N GLU A 147 -6.72 -2.65 1.11
CA GLU A 147 -7.82 -1.85 0.58
C GLU A 147 -7.49 -1.38 -0.84
N GLN A 148 -8.52 -1.29 -1.67
CA GLN A 148 -8.45 -0.64 -2.97
C GLN A 148 -9.69 0.23 -3.19
N THR A 149 -9.47 1.48 -3.61
CA THR A 149 -10.52 2.38 -4.10
C THR A 149 -10.40 2.52 -5.61
N ILE A 150 -11.53 2.38 -6.32
CA ILE A 150 -11.60 2.36 -7.79
C ILE A 150 -12.67 3.36 -8.25
N GLU A 151 -12.25 4.41 -8.93
CA GLU A 151 -13.14 5.27 -9.70
C GLU A 151 -13.57 4.52 -10.96
N THR A 152 -14.89 4.33 -11.16
CA THR A 152 -15.39 3.49 -12.26
C THR A 152 -15.18 4.15 -13.62
N LYS A 153 -15.26 5.48 -13.69
CA LYS A 153 -15.05 6.27 -14.93
C LYS A 153 -15.91 5.76 -16.09
N GLY A 154 -17.18 5.49 -15.81
CA GLY A 154 -18.14 4.94 -16.78
C GLY A 154 -18.06 3.42 -17.00
N LYS A 155 -17.05 2.73 -16.44
CA LYS A 155 -17.00 1.26 -16.50
C LYS A 155 -18.19 0.66 -15.77
N GLN A 156 -18.76 -0.37 -16.37
CA GLN A 156 -19.88 -1.13 -15.83
C GLN A 156 -19.39 -2.41 -15.16
N VAL A 157 -20.23 -3.00 -14.30
CA VAL A 157 -19.94 -4.30 -13.71
C VAL A 157 -19.79 -5.40 -14.77
N PRO A 158 -18.95 -6.43 -14.54
CA PRO A 158 -18.10 -6.63 -13.36
C PRO A 158 -16.91 -5.66 -13.28
N ILE A 159 -16.67 -5.07 -12.11
CA ILE A 159 -15.53 -4.17 -11.85
C ILE A 159 -14.38 -4.99 -11.25
N PRO A 160 -13.22 -5.11 -11.91
CA PRO A 160 -12.11 -5.91 -11.41
C PRO A 160 -11.38 -5.21 -10.25
N PHE A 161 -10.94 -5.98 -9.27
CA PHE A 161 -10.10 -5.52 -8.16
C PHE A 161 -8.88 -6.44 -7.96
N SER A 162 -7.88 -5.92 -7.25
CA SER A 162 -6.64 -6.60 -6.88
C SER A 162 -6.14 -6.05 -5.54
N LEU A 163 -6.21 -6.89 -4.50
CA LEU A 163 -5.74 -6.55 -3.16
C LEU A 163 -4.42 -7.27 -2.88
N ASN A 164 -3.34 -6.51 -2.73
CA ASN A 164 -2.05 -7.02 -2.28
C ASN A 164 -2.00 -6.95 -0.75
N TYR A 165 -1.70 -8.08 -0.11
CA TYR A 165 -1.56 -8.16 1.34
C TYR A 165 -0.33 -8.97 1.74
N ASN A 166 0.18 -8.68 2.93
CA ASN A 166 1.27 -9.44 3.54
C ASN A 166 0.73 -10.76 4.13
N THR A 167 1.21 -11.90 3.67
CA THR A 167 0.77 -13.21 4.16
C THR A 167 1.11 -13.45 5.62
N SER A 168 2.15 -12.78 6.15
CA SER A 168 2.46 -12.84 7.59
C SER A 168 1.47 -12.08 8.49
N SER A 169 0.56 -11.28 7.90
CA SER A 169 -0.55 -10.64 8.62
C SER A 169 -1.78 -11.55 8.75
N ILE A 170 -1.79 -12.70 8.06
CA ILE A 170 -2.88 -13.68 8.18
C ILE A 170 -2.61 -14.57 9.39
N ARG A 171 -3.63 -14.75 10.22
CA ARG A 171 -3.65 -15.73 11.30
C ARG A 171 -4.65 -16.83 11.00
N GLU A 172 -4.32 -18.07 11.36
CA GLU A 172 -5.15 -19.25 11.05
C GLU A 172 -6.40 -19.35 11.93
N ASP A 173 -6.39 -18.73 13.12
CA ASP A 173 -7.48 -18.70 14.10
C ASP A 173 -8.49 -17.57 13.87
N ILE A 174 -8.33 -16.80 12.78
CA ILE A 174 -9.17 -15.63 12.46
C ILE A 174 -9.87 -15.79 11.12
N SER A 175 -11.14 -15.40 11.10
CA SER A 175 -11.95 -15.33 9.89
C SER A 175 -11.74 -14.00 9.16
N TYR A 176 -11.65 -14.10 7.83
CA TYR A 176 -11.48 -12.94 6.95
C TYR A 176 -12.59 -12.87 5.90
N VAL A 177 -12.93 -11.65 5.50
CA VAL A 177 -13.86 -11.38 4.40
C VAL A 177 -13.25 -10.43 3.40
N ILE A 178 -13.64 -10.57 2.13
CA ILE A 178 -13.50 -9.50 1.15
C ILE A 178 -14.82 -8.77 1.09
N ARG A 179 -14.80 -7.49 1.45
CA ARG A 179 -15.97 -6.61 1.46
C ARG A 179 -15.87 -5.59 0.35
N ALA A 180 -16.95 -5.44 -0.41
CA ALA A 180 -17.09 -4.44 -1.45
C ALA A 180 -18.23 -3.47 -1.13
N ARG A 181 -17.99 -2.19 -1.43
CA ARG A 181 -18.95 -1.08 -1.31
C ARG A 181 -18.94 -0.30 -2.61
N ILE A 182 -20.12 0.11 -3.07
CA ILE A 182 -20.26 1.04 -4.18
C ILE A 182 -20.91 2.31 -3.66
N LEU A 183 -20.20 3.41 -3.85
CA LEU A 183 -20.65 4.75 -3.53
C LEU A 183 -21.04 5.48 -4.82
N VAL A 184 -22.15 6.19 -4.77
CA VAL A 184 -22.61 7.11 -5.83
C VAL A 184 -22.90 8.43 -5.14
N ASP A 185 -22.41 9.56 -5.67
CA ASP A 185 -22.52 10.85 -5.00
C ASP A 185 -22.02 10.83 -3.54
N GLN A 186 -20.97 10.04 -3.27
CA GLN A 186 -20.40 9.79 -1.94
C GLN A 186 -21.36 9.08 -0.95
N GLN A 187 -22.49 8.55 -1.42
CA GLN A 187 -23.45 7.83 -0.60
C GLN A 187 -23.35 6.31 -0.78
N LEU A 188 -23.48 5.61 0.35
CA LEU A 188 -23.82 4.19 0.49
C LEU A 188 -24.91 3.70 -0.48
N ARG A 189 -24.60 3.10 -1.63
CA ARG A 189 -25.64 2.54 -2.53
C ARG A 189 -25.66 1.03 -2.62
N PHE A 190 -24.49 0.39 -2.62
CA PHE A 190 -24.40 -1.07 -2.63
C PHE A 190 -23.35 -1.58 -1.65
N ALA A 191 -23.64 -2.72 -1.03
CA ALA A 191 -22.70 -3.41 -0.15
C ALA A 191 -22.82 -4.93 -0.32
N GLY A 192 -21.72 -5.62 -0.09
CA GLY A 192 -21.66 -7.08 -0.03
C GLY A 192 -20.30 -7.53 0.44
N ASP A 193 -20.23 -8.76 0.93
CA ASP A 193 -18.98 -9.41 1.28
C ASP A 193 -19.02 -10.89 0.94
N VAL A 194 -17.84 -11.50 0.94
CA VAL A 194 -17.65 -12.93 0.74
C VAL A 194 -16.54 -13.41 1.67
N ALA A 195 -16.75 -14.58 2.27
CA ALA A 195 -15.72 -15.22 3.10
C ALA A 195 -14.46 -15.48 2.27
N TYR A 196 -13.31 -15.18 2.85
CA TYR A 196 -12.01 -15.38 2.22
C TYR A 196 -11.24 -16.50 2.94
N PRO A 197 -11.26 -17.74 2.41
CA PRO A 197 -10.50 -18.82 3.01
C PRO A 197 -9.00 -18.57 2.84
N THR A 198 -8.28 -18.62 3.95
CA THR A 198 -6.84 -18.37 4.02
C THR A 198 -6.01 -19.64 3.86
N THR A 199 -6.63 -20.82 4.00
CA THR A 199 -6.01 -22.12 3.75
C THR A 199 -5.63 -22.27 2.27
N PRO A 200 -4.35 -22.58 1.93
CA PRO A 200 -3.89 -22.63 0.54
C PRO A 200 -4.75 -23.48 -0.40
N HIS A 201 -5.22 -24.64 0.06
CA HIS A 201 -6.03 -25.56 -0.75
C HIS A 201 -7.49 -25.10 -0.98
N GLN A 202 -7.95 -24.09 -0.25
CA GLN A 202 -9.31 -23.56 -0.33
C GLN A 202 -9.37 -22.17 -0.97
N LYS A 203 -8.21 -21.57 -1.28
CA LYS A 203 -8.13 -20.21 -1.80
C LYS A 203 -8.59 -20.17 -3.26
N PRO A 204 -9.64 -19.39 -3.60
CA PRO A 204 -10.12 -19.30 -4.97
C PRO A 204 -9.11 -18.57 -5.87
N GLU A 205 -9.00 -19.00 -7.13
CA GLU A 205 -8.15 -18.33 -8.15
C GLU A 205 -8.67 -16.93 -8.49
N LYS A 206 -10.00 -16.75 -8.49
CA LYS A 206 -10.70 -15.47 -8.65
C LYS A 206 -11.86 -15.39 -7.67
N VAL A 207 -11.98 -14.24 -7.00
CA VAL A 207 -13.09 -13.96 -6.09
C VAL A 207 -14.18 -13.19 -6.83
N GLU A 208 -15.44 -13.54 -6.59
CA GLU A 208 -16.59 -12.74 -7.02
C GLU A 208 -17.30 -12.20 -5.78
N VAL A 209 -17.44 -10.87 -5.70
CA VAL A 209 -18.18 -10.19 -4.63
C VAL A 209 -19.48 -9.66 -5.23
N ILE A 210 -20.59 -10.28 -4.86
CA ILE A 210 -21.93 -9.84 -5.29
C ILE A 210 -22.43 -8.82 -4.28
N VAL A 211 -22.51 -7.55 -4.68
CA VAL A 211 -23.11 -6.49 -3.87
C VAL A 211 -24.61 -6.37 -4.13
N ARG A 212 -25.33 -5.87 -3.13
CA ARG A 212 -26.77 -5.61 -3.17
C ARG A 212 -27.03 -4.16 -2.81
N SER A 213 -28.12 -3.61 -3.33
CA SER A 213 -28.57 -2.29 -2.93
C SER A 213 -28.81 -2.20 -1.42
N VAL A 214 -28.41 -1.08 -0.82
CA VAL A 214 -28.69 -0.77 0.57
C VAL A 214 -29.58 0.47 0.65
N THR A 215 -30.45 0.50 1.65
CA THR A 215 -31.25 1.70 1.93
C THR A 215 -30.33 2.75 2.56
N PRO A 216 -30.22 3.97 2.00
CA PRO A 216 -29.50 5.06 2.65
C PRO A 216 -30.11 5.32 4.02
N THR A 217 -29.31 5.30 5.08
CA THR A 217 -29.77 5.74 6.40
C THR A 217 -30.01 7.25 6.32
N PRO A 218 -31.23 7.75 6.64
CA PRO A 218 -31.46 9.19 6.73
C PRO A 218 -30.50 9.79 7.76
N ARG A 219 -29.81 10.87 7.38
CA ARG A 219 -28.96 11.64 8.31
C ARG A 219 -29.79 12.36 9.35
#